data_AF-A0A8J3U6P5-F1
#
_entry.id   AF-A0A8J3U6P5-F1
#
_cell.length_a   1.000
_cell.length_b   1.000
_cell.length_c   1.000
_cell.angle_alpha   90.00
_cell.angle_beta   90.00
_cell.angle_gamma   90.00
#
_symmetry.space_group_name_H-M   'P 1'
#
loop_
_entity.id
_entity.type
_entity.pdbx_description
1 polymer ?
#
loop_
_entity_poly.entity_id
_entity_poly.type
_entity_poly.pdbx_seq_one_letter_code
_entity_poly.pdbx_strand_id
1 'polypeptide(L)'
;MPDGDLDPRGPDTGVGVAPGDSRATRGKTMAESTYAFPADLLQAQRDFFAAEARVKELCDALPSSIDVANMEAEITDEQREALQAARAEQLDLVMKLHRHEWWSTVDNRHLAGLELRKAAKA
;
A
#
# COMPACT_ATOMS: atom_id res chain seq x y z
N MET A 1 -58.56 18.36 -21.38
CA MET A 1 -57.58 19.00 -22.27
C MET A 1 -58.25 20.22 -22.88
N PRO A 2 -57.86 21.47 -22.56
CA PRO A 2 -57.12 21.95 -21.36
C PRO A 2 -57.84 21.58 -20.03
N ASP A 3 -57.54 22.05 -18.81
CA ASP A 3 -56.32 22.36 -18.02
C ASP A 3 -56.78 22.50 -16.53
N GLY A 4 -55.98 22.71 -15.47
CA GLY A 4 -54.55 22.88 -15.29
C GLY A 4 -54.23 23.99 -14.27
N ASP A 5 -53.85 23.61 -13.04
CA ASP A 5 -52.96 24.35 -12.11
C ASP A 5 -52.56 23.40 -10.96
N LEU A 6 -51.27 23.22 -10.71
CA LEU A 6 -50.72 22.39 -9.63
C LEU A 6 -49.26 22.78 -9.33
N ASP A 7 -49.08 23.89 -8.64
CA ASP A 7 -47.84 24.24 -7.91
C ASP A 7 -47.92 23.62 -6.48
N PRO A 8 -46.81 23.38 -5.71
CA PRO A 8 -45.55 24.08 -5.89
C PRO A 8 -44.21 23.34 -5.59
N ARG A 9 -43.14 24.02 -6.00
CA ARG A 9 -41.71 23.89 -5.58
C ARG A 9 -40.92 22.64 -5.99
N GLY A 10 -40.01 22.86 -6.95
CA GLY A 10 -38.64 22.34 -6.91
C GLY A 10 -37.69 23.48 -7.32
N PRO A 11 -36.71 23.91 -6.50
CA PRO A 11 -35.85 25.04 -6.84
C PRO A 11 -34.80 24.68 -7.90
N ASP A 12 -34.43 25.67 -8.72
CA ASP A 12 -33.27 25.60 -9.61
C ASP A 12 -31.99 25.38 -8.78
N THR A 13 -31.15 24.43 -9.20
CA THR A 13 -29.76 24.35 -8.73
C THR A 13 -28.89 23.76 -9.84
N GLY A 14 -28.64 24.56 -10.88
CA GLY A 14 -27.58 24.26 -11.84
C GLY A 14 -26.19 24.23 -11.17
N VAL A 15 -25.59 23.03 -11.07
CA VAL A 15 -24.15 22.87 -10.78
C VAL A 15 -23.51 22.13 -11.95
N GLY A 16 -22.76 22.87 -12.76
CA GLY A 16 -21.96 22.28 -13.83
C GLY A 16 -20.77 21.52 -13.25
N VAL A 17 -20.77 20.19 -13.37
CA VAL A 17 -19.60 19.36 -13.06
C VAL A 17 -18.55 19.61 -14.14
N ALA A 18 -17.57 20.47 -13.83
CA ALA A 18 -16.43 20.71 -14.70
C ALA A 18 -15.56 19.43 -14.81
N PRO A 19 -15.25 18.95 -16.03
CA PRO A 19 -14.48 17.73 -16.18
C PRO A 19 -12.98 17.96 -15.96
N GLY A 20 -12.47 17.42 -14.87
CA GLY A 20 -11.09 16.94 -14.71
C GLY A 20 -9.93 17.89 -15.00
N ASP A 21 -9.39 18.53 -13.96
CA ASP A 21 -7.95 18.84 -13.87
C ASP A 21 -7.29 18.01 -12.76
N SER A 22 -7.49 16.69 -12.81
CA SER A 22 -6.67 15.72 -12.08
C SER A 22 -5.33 15.53 -12.79
N ARG A 23 -4.60 16.61 -13.07
CA ARG A 23 -3.24 16.52 -13.60
C ARG A 23 -2.33 15.92 -12.55
N ALA A 24 -2.04 14.63 -12.71
CA ALA A 24 -0.98 13.95 -11.99
C ALA A 24 0.30 14.79 -12.05
N THR A 25 0.73 15.31 -10.91
CA THR A 25 1.89 16.21 -10.83
C THR A 25 3.16 15.41 -11.13
N ARG A 26 3.63 15.50 -12.38
CA ARG A 26 4.94 15.03 -12.83
C ARG A 26 6.05 15.90 -12.21
N GLY A 27 6.18 15.81 -10.88
CA GLY A 27 7.14 16.55 -10.07
C GLY A 27 8.55 16.04 -10.32
N LYS A 28 9.42 16.92 -10.81
CA LYS A 28 10.76 16.57 -11.29
C LYS A 28 11.81 16.60 -10.17
N THR A 29 11.72 15.67 -9.22
CA THR A 29 12.75 15.24 -8.23
C THR A 29 12.15 14.10 -7.40
N MET A 30 12.86 13.05 -6.96
CA MET A 30 14.32 12.81 -6.96
C MET A 30 14.87 12.25 -8.29
N ALA A 31 16.20 12.25 -8.43
CA ALA A 31 16.89 11.97 -9.71
C ALA A 31 16.99 10.47 -10.06
N GLU A 32 15.85 9.82 -10.31
CA GLU A 32 15.71 8.64 -11.19
C GLU A 32 14.23 8.23 -11.41
N SER A 33 13.30 8.75 -10.60
CA SER A 33 11.87 8.46 -10.68
C SER A 33 11.10 9.45 -11.56
N THR A 34 10.16 8.91 -12.33
CA THR A 34 9.13 9.63 -13.10
C THR A 34 8.02 10.18 -12.18
N TYR A 35 7.81 9.52 -11.03
CA TYR A 35 6.77 9.85 -10.05
C TYR A 35 7.31 10.63 -8.84
N ALA A 36 6.55 11.61 -8.37
CA ALA A 36 6.77 12.27 -7.09
C ALA A 36 5.99 11.51 -6.00
N PHE A 37 6.70 10.77 -5.15
CA PHE A 37 6.11 9.96 -4.09
C PHE A 37 5.89 10.77 -2.80
N PRO A 38 4.74 10.62 -2.12
CA PRO A 38 4.54 11.11 -0.76
C PRO A 38 5.56 10.51 0.23
N ALA A 39 5.94 11.29 1.25
CA ALA A 39 6.98 10.90 2.21
C ALA A 39 6.53 9.75 3.13
N ASP A 40 5.25 9.70 3.47
CA ASP A 40 4.56 8.64 4.18
C ASP A 40 4.42 7.35 3.34
N LEU A 41 4.15 7.47 2.02
CA LEU A 41 4.19 6.32 1.11
C LEU A 41 5.61 5.73 0.99
N LEU A 42 6.64 6.58 0.90
CA LEU A 42 8.04 6.16 0.94
C LEU A 42 8.42 5.50 2.26
N GLN A 43 7.96 6.05 3.39
CA GLN A 43 8.20 5.47 4.70
C GLN A 43 7.51 4.11 4.85
N ALA A 44 6.25 3.98 4.45
CA ALA A 44 5.53 2.70 4.46
C ALA A 44 6.22 1.62 3.60
N GLN A 45 6.86 2.00 2.49
CA GLN A 45 7.65 1.07 1.69
C GLN A 45 8.97 0.66 2.38
N ARG A 46 9.61 1.58 3.13
CA ARG A 46 10.81 1.30 3.94
C ARG A 46 10.50 0.43 5.16
N ASP A 47 9.43 0.75 5.88
CA ASP A 47 8.93 -0.03 7.01
C ASP A 47 8.60 -1.46 6.57
N PHE A 48 7.92 -1.63 5.42
CA PHE A 48 7.65 -2.94 4.83
C PHE A 48 8.95 -3.72 4.53
N PHE A 49 9.99 -3.08 4.00
CA PHE A 49 11.29 -3.74 3.79
C PHE A 49 11.98 -4.14 5.10
N ALA A 50 11.83 -3.35 6.17
CA ALA A 50 12.34 -3.72 7.50
C ALA A 50 11.58 -4.93 8.09
N ALA A 51 10.26 -4.99 7.90
CA ALA A 51 9.46 -6.15 8.28
C ALA A 51 9.76 -7.40 7.43
N GLU A 52 10.00 -7.25 6.12
CA GLU A 52 10.49 -8.35 5.26
C GLU A 52 11.84 -8.90 5.76
N ALA A 53 12.78 -8.01 6.10
CA ALA A 53 14.07 -8.40 6.66
C ALA A 53 13.90 -9.17 7.99
N ARG A 54 13.09 -8.64 8.91
CA ARG A 54 12.82 -9.29 10.22
C ARG A 54 12.14 -10.65 10.07
N VAL A 55 11.16 -10.79 9.18
CA VAL A 55 10.52 -12.08 8.89
C VAL A 55 11.53 -13.06 8.30
N LYS A 56 12.44 -12.60 7.43
CA LYS A 56 13.53 -13.44 6.91
C LYS A 56 14.51 -13.87 8.02
N GLU A 57 14.99 -12.96 8.86
CA GLU A 57 15.89 -13.27 9.99
C GLU A 57 15.28 -14.33 10.91
N LEU A 58 13.99 -14.21 11.23
CA LEU A 58 13.27 -15.19 12.04
C LEU A 58 13.08 -16.54 11.34
N CYS A 59 12.94 -16.57 10.00
CA CYS A 59 12.89 -17.82 9.23
C CYS A 59 14.27 -18.48 9.10
N ASP A 60 15.33 -17.70 8.92
CA ASP A 60 16.72 -18.17 8.82
C ASP A 60 17.23 -18.73 10.16
N ALA A 61 16.65 -18.30 11.29
CA ALA A 61 16.96 -18.77 12.64
C ALA A 61 16.12 -19.99 13.10
N LEU A 62 15.27 -20.56 12.24
CA LEU A 62 14.57 -21.81 12.53
C LEU A 62 15.48 -23.03 12.31
N PRO A 63 15.26 -24.15 13.03
CA PRO A 63 15.80 -25.45 12.67
C PRO A 63 15.38 -25.87 11.24
N SER A 64 16.16 -26.74 10.60
CA SER A 64 15.81 -27.21 9.26
C SER A 64 14.54 -28.06 9.30
N SER A 65 13.70 -27.93 8.27
CA SER A 65 12.45 -28.68 8.15
C SER A 65 12.64 -30.20 8.09
N ILE A 66 13.85 -30.68 7.76
CA ILE A 66 14.21 -32.10 7.79
C ILE A 66 14.43 -32.54 9.23
N ASP A 67 15.22 -31.78 9.99
CA ASP A 67 15.56 -32.02 11.39
C ASP A 67 14.28 -32.07 12.25
N VAL A 68 13.33 -31.16 11.97
CA VAL A 68 12.00 -31.14 12.62
C VAL A 68 11.15 -32.35 12.20
N ALA A 69 11.19 -32.77 10.92
CA ALA A 69 10.45 -33.94 10.45
C ALA A 69 11.02 -35.27 11.00
N ASN A 70 12.33 -35.33 11.27
CA ASN A 70 13.00 -36.45 11.92
C ASN A 70 12.84 -36.45 13.45
N MET A 71 12.29 -35.39 14.04
CA MET A 71 12.25 -35.13 15.49
C MET A 71 13.65 -34.98 16.14
N GLU A 72 14.63 -34.55 15.34
CA GLU A 72 15.99 -34.20 15.78
C GLU A 72 16.08 -32.76 16.34
N ALA A 73 15.13 -31.89 15.96
CA ALA A 73 14.97 -30.54 16.47
C ALA A 73 13.49 -30.17 16.64
N GLU A 74 13.21 -29.17 17.49
CA GLU A 74 11.86 -28.65 17.71
C GLU A 74 11.82 -27.13 17.52
N ILE A 75 10.71 -26.62 16.98
CA ILE A 75 10.44 -25.18 16.93
C ILE A 75 9.66 -24.81 18.19
N THR A 76 10.29 -24.03 19.08
CA THR A 76 9.70 -23.53 20.33
C THR A 76 8.48 -22.64 20.08
N ASP A 77 7.59 -22.51 21.06
CA ASP A 77 6.43 -21.64 20.94
C ASP A 77 6.83 -20.16 20.84
N GLU A 78 7.90 -19.73 21.53
CA GLU A 78 8.45 -18.38 21.42
C GLU A 78 8.94 -18.07 19.99
N GLN A 79 9.55 -19.03 19.29
CA GLN A 79 9.91 -18.88 17.87
C GLN A 79 8.67 -18.78 16.97
N ARG A 80 7.60 -19.55 17.26
CA ARG A 80 6.34 -19.50 16.50
C ARG A 80 5.64 -18.15 16.70
N GLU A 81 5.52 -17.69 17.93
CA GLU A 81 4.90 -16.41 18.28
C GLU A 81 5.68 -15.23 17.67
N ALA A 82 7.01 -15.20 17.80
CA ALA A 82 7.84 -14.15 17.21
C ALA A 82 7.68 -14.08 15.68
N LEU A 83 7.66 -15.22 15.00
CA LEU A 83 7.47 -15.30 13.55
C LEU A 83 6.04 -14.93 13.13
N GLN A 84 5.03 -15.31 13.91
CA GLN A 84 3.64 -14.91 13.66
C GLN A 84 3.44 -13.40 13.84
N ALA A 85 4.01 -12.81 14.90
CA ALA A 85 3.97 -11.38 15.16
C ALA A 85 4.64 -10.56 14.04
N ALA A 86 5.85 -10.96 13.61
CA ALA A 86 6.54 -10.30 12.50
C ALA A 86 5.79 -10.41 11.17
N ARG A 87 5.12 -11.55 10.90
CA ARG A 87 4.26 -11.71 9.71
C ARG A 87 2.97 -10.88 9.79
N ALA A 88 2.42 -10.67 10.98
CA ALA A 88 1.29 -9.77 11.19
C ALA A 88 1.70 -8.29 10.96
N GLU A 89 2.85 -7.87 11.48
CA GLU A 89 3.45 -6.55 11.24
C GLU A 89 3.70 -6.32 9.74
N GLN A 90 4.30 -7.29 9.05
CA GLN A 90 4.50 -7.27 7.59
C GLN A 90 3.17 -7.14 6.81
N LEU A 91 2.12 -7.85 7.23
CA LEU A 91 0.80 -7.79 6.61
C LEU A 91 0.15 -6.41 6.82
N ASP A 92 0.18 -5.85 8.03
CA ASP A 92 -0.36 -4.51 8.29
C ASP A 92 0.37 -3.43 7.48
N LEU A 93 1.70 -3.56 7.33
CA LEU A 93 2.50 -2.64 6.53
C LEU A 93 2.20 -2.76 5.03
N VAL A 94 2.08 -3.97 4.47
CA VAL A 94 1.71 -4.12 3.05
C VAL A 94 0.28 -3.66 2.78
N MET A 95 -0.63 -3.82 3.76
CA MET A 95 -2.01 -3.34 3.66
C MET A 95 -2.12 -1.82 3.76
N LYS A 96 -1.34 -1.16 4.63
CA LYS A 96 -1.19 0.32 4.66
C LYS A 96 -0.64 0.81 3.32
N LEU A 97 0.47 0.24 2.87
CA LEU A 97 1.13 0.55 1.60
C LEU A 97 0.15 0.43 0.42
N HIS A 98 -0.59 -0.67 0.29
CA HIS A 98 -1.49 -0.91 -0.85
C HIS A 98 -2.83 -0.14 -0.79
N ARG A 99 -3.27 0.32 0.38
CA ARG A 99 -4.50 1.13 0.54
C ARG A 99 -4.27 2.64 0.43
N HIS A 100 -3.02 3.09 0.39
CA HIS A 100 -2.66 4.50 0.31
C HIS A 100 -3.34 5.24 -0.85
N GLU A 101 -3.97 6.39 -0.59
CA GLU A 101 -4.87 7.07 -1.55
C GLU A 101 -4.18 7.48 -2.86
N TRP A 102 -2.90 7.87 -2.77
CA TRP A 102 -2.03 8.22 -3.90
C TRP A 102 -2.03 7.20 -5.05
N TRP A 103 -2.26 5.90 -4.78
CA TRP A 103 -2.38 4.89 -5.84
C TRP A 103 -3.55 5.11 -6.80
N SER A 104 -4.52 5.93 -6.43
CA SER A 104 -5.64 6.36 -7.29
C SER A 104 -5.29 7.56 -8.19
N THR A 105 -4.09 8.14 -8.03
CA THR A 105 -3.65 9.35 -8.76
C THR A 105 -2.61 9.08 -9.85
N VAL A 106 -2.12 7.83 -9.95
CA VAL A 106 -1.10 7.42 -10.94
C VAL A 106 -1.71 6.76 -12.18
N ASP A 107 -1.12 7.03 -13.33
CA ASP A 107 -1.46 6.43 -14.63
C ASP A 107 -1.04 4.96 -14.74
N ASN A 108 0.12 4.59 -14.17
CA ASN A 108 0.63 3.23 -14.21
C ASN A 108 1.12 2.78 -12.82
N ARG A 109 0.20 2.17 -12.07
CA ARG A 109 0.47 1.61 -10.73
C ARG A 109 1.61 0.57 -10.70
N HIS A 110 1.86 -0.15 -11.79
CA HIS A 110 2.95 -1.13 -11.84
C HIS A 110 4.32 -0.44 -11.94
N LEU A 111 4.48 0.52 -12.86
CA LEU A 111 5.72 1.31 -12.98
C LEU A 111 5.98 2.15 -11.74
N ALA A 112 4.95 2.83 -11.22
CA ALA A 112 5.04 3.56 -9.96
C ALA A 112 5.46 2.66 -8.78
N GLY A 113 4.96 1.41 -8.73
CA GLY A 113 5.39 0.42 -7.73
C GLY A 113 6.85 -0.04 -7.88
N LEU A 114 7.36 -0.18 -9.10
CA LEU A 114 8.77 -0.49 -9.35
C LEU A 114 9.69 0.69 -8.98
N GLU A 115 9.31 1.91 -9.33
CA GLU A 115 10.07 3.11 -8.97
C GLU A 115 10.04 3.39 -7.45
N LEU A 116 8.88 3.21 -6.77
CA LEU A 116 8.77 3.37 -5.32
C LEU A 116 9.72 2.42 -4.57
N ARG A 117 9.80 1.16 -5.03
CA ARG A 117 10.71 0.14 -4.49
C ARG A 117 12.19 0.44 -4.72
N LYS A 118 12.53 1.25 -5.73
CA LYS A 118 13.89 1.79 -5.91
C LYS A 118 14.12 2.97 -4.98
N ALA A 119 13.24 3.97 -4.99
CA ALA A 119 13.37 5.20 -4.21
C ALA A 119 13.38 4.95 -2.68
N ALA A 120 12.70 3.90 -2.21
CA ALA A 120 12.75 3.48 -0.82
C ALA A 120 14.08 2.79 -0.42
N LYS A 121 14.87 2.28 -1.38
CA LYS A 121 16.18 1.64 -1.16
C LYS A 121 17.38 2.57 -1.37
N ALA A 122 17.12 3.82 -1.75
CA ALA A 122 18.07 4.93 -1.77
C ALA A 122 17.99 5.77 -0.48
#